data_AF-K2QCQ7-F1
#
_entry.id   AF-K2QCQ7-F1
#
_cell.length_a   1.000
_cell.length_b   1.000
_cell.length_c   1.000
_cell.angle_alpha   90.00
_cell.angle_beta   90.00
_cell.angle_gamma   90.00
#
_symmetry.space_group_name_H-M   'P 1'
#
loop_
_entity.id
_entity.type
_entity.pdbx_description
1 polymer ?
#
loop_
_entity_poly.entity_id
_entity_poly.type
_entity_poly.pdbx_seq_one_letter_code
_entity_poly.pdbx_strand_id
1 'polypeptide(L)' 'MEFDDKATALKCEWWFKHKLTRPQKLKLIKEELLKETFEQVLEAKKRGQ' A
#
# COMPACT_ATOMS: atom_id res chain seq x y z
N MET A 1 -9.20 -2.33 -8.66
CA MET A 1 -8.47 -2.62 -7.42
C MET A 1 -9.42 -2.39 -6.25
N GLU A 2 -9.86 -3.46 -5.59
CA GLU A 2 -10.87 -3.39 -4.53
C GLU A 2 -10.28 -3.88 -3.19
N PHE A 3 -10.53 -3.09 -2.15
CA PHE A 3 -10.23 -3.43 -0.76
C PHE A 3 -11.53 -3.78 -0.07
N ASP A 4 -11.57 -4.91 0.64
CA ASP A 4 -12.77 -5.40 1.33
C ASP A 4 -13.20 -4.51 2.50
N ASP A 5 -12.27 -3.72 3.05
CA ASP A 5 -12.49 -2.89 4.23
C ASP A 5 -12.11 -1.42 3.99
N LYS A 6 -13.02 -0.51 4.37
CA LYS A 6 -12.83 0.94 4.25
C LYS A 6 -11.61 1.43 5.03
N ALA A 7 -11.35 0.89 6.22
CA ALA A 7 -10.21 1.33 7.01
C ALA A 7 -8.89 0.94 6.35
N THR A 8 -8.85 -0.21 5.68
CA THR A 8 -7.69 -0.70 4.92
C THR A 8 -7.46 0.14 3.67
N ALA A 9 -8.52 0.49 2.94
CA ALA A 9 -8.44 1.42 1.81
C ALA A 9 -7.85 2.77 2.23
N LEU A 10 -8.33 3.35 3.34
CA LEU A 10 -7.83 4.63 3.86
C LEU A 10 -6.36 4.55 4.29
N LYS A 11 -5.94 3.44 4.92
CA LYS A 11 -4.53 3.23 5.28
C LYS A 11 -3.65 3.08 4.04
N CYS A 12 -4.14 2.40 3.00
CA CYS A 12 -3.43 2.27 1.72
C CYS A 12 -3.26 3.64 1.06
N GLU A 13 -4.31 4.45 1.00
CA GLU A 13 -4.26 5.82 0.47
C GLU A 13 -3.23 6.67 1.22
N TRP A 14 -3.29 6.65 2.56
CA TRP A 14 -2.35 7.41 3.38
C TRP A 14 -0.90 6.96 3.16
N TRP A 15 -0.65 5.64 3.16
CA TRP A 15 0.67 5.08 2.90
C TRP A 15 1.17 5.48 1.50
N PHE A 16 0.32 5.34 0.50
CA PHE A 16 0.65 5.72 -0.87
C PHE A 16 0.96 7.23 -0.99
N LYS A 17 0.24 8.07 -0.27
CA LYS A 17 0.45 9.52 -0.26
C LYS A 17 1.74 9.93 0.46
N HIS A 18 1.99 9.37 1.64
CA HIS A 18 2.98 9.87 2.60
C HIS A 18 4.25 9.02 2.75
N LYS A 19 4.25 7.76 2.31
CA LYS A 19 5.41 6.85 2.47
C LYS A 19 6.12 6.52 1.16
N LEU A 20 5.51 6.83 0.03
CA LEU A 20 6.09 6.56 -1.27
C LEU A 20 6.54 7.85 -1.97
N THR A 21 7.68 7.74 -2.65
CA THR A 21 8.16 8.78 -3.58
C THR A 21 7.50 8.62 -4.94
N ARG A 22 7.50 9.69 -5.75
CA ARG A 22 6.94 9.68 -7.11
C ARG A 22 7.39 8.50 -8.00
N PRO A 23 8.68 8.12 -8.08
CA PRO A 23 9.08 6.95 -8.87
C PRO A 23 8.49 5.64 -8.35
N GLN A 24 8.40 5.45 -7.03
CA GLN A 24 7.78 4.26 -6.43
C GLN A 24 6.28 4.21 -6.74
N LYS A 25 5.58 5.35 -6.66
CA LYS A 25 4.15 5.44 -7.02
C LYS A 25 3.91 5.03 -8.47
N LEU A 26 4.70 5.58 -9.40
CA LEU A 26 4.60 5.26 -10.83
C LEU A 26 4.88 3.78 -11.10
N LYS A 27 5.89 3.21 -10.43
CA LYS A 27 6.21 1.78 -10.53
C LYS A 27 5.02 0.92 -10.09
N LEU A 28 4.46 1.18 -8.90
CA LEU A 28 3.34 0.41 -8.37
C LEU A 28 2.04 0.54 -9.18
N ILE A 29 1.78 1.71 -9.76
CA ILE A 29 0.64 1.89 -10.67
C ILE A 29 0.87 1.12 -11.97
N LYS A 30 2.06 1.24 -12.56
CA LYS A 30 2.38 0.60 -13.85
C LYS A 30 2.36 -0.93 -13.76
N GLU A 31 2.80 -1.48 -12.64
CA GLU A 31 2.86 -2.92 -12.42
C GLU A 31 1.60 -3.48 -11.72
N GLU A 32 0.62 -2.63 -11.39
CA GLU A 32 -0.60 -2.99 -10.66
C GLU A 32 -0.35 -3.67 -9.28
N LEU A 33 0.85 -3.46 -8.70
CA LEU A 33 1.32 -4.09 -7.46
C LEU A 33 0.91 -3.35 -6.18
N LEU A 34 0.01 -2.37 -6.28
CA LEU A 34 -0.34 -1.50 -5.15
C LEU A 34 -0.91 -2.29 -3.96
N LYS A 35 -1.73 -3.33 -4.22
CA LYS A 35 -2.46 -4.09 -3.19
C LYS A 35 -1.49 -4.97 -2.45
N GLU A 36 -0.81 -5.80 -3.23
CA GLU A 36 0.16 -6.78 -2.76
C GLU A 36 1.29 -6.10 -1.96
N THR A 37 1.84 -5.01 -2.48
CA THR A 37 2.90 -4.28 -1.76
C THR A 37 2.40 -3.70 -0.46
N PHE A 38 1.17 -3.16 -0.44
CA PHE A 38 0.59 -2.61 0.78
C PHE A 38 0.29 -3.70 1.82
N GLU A 39 -0.19 -4.87 1.39
CA GLU A 39 -0.42 -6.03 2.25
C GLU A 39 0.89 -6.53 2.88
N GLN A 40 1.98 -6.61 2.11
CA GLN A 40 3.31 -6.92 2.64
C GLN A 40 3.78 -5.91 3.70
N VAL A 41 3.52 -4.61 3.50
CA VAL A 41 3.83 -3.58 4.49
C VAL A 41 3.03 -3.77 5.77
N LEU A 42 1.75 -4.15 5.67
CA LEU A 42 0.91 -4.45 6.83
C LEU A 42 1.40 -5.69 7.58
N GLU A 43 1.80 -6.75 6.86
CA GLU A 43 2.38 -7.95 7.48
C GLU A 43 3.71 -7.67 8.17
N ALA A 44 4.61 -6.93 7.52
CA ALA A 44 5.90 -6.55 8.09
C ALA A 44 5.71 -5.74 9.39
N LYS A 45 4.71 -4.85 9.45
CA LYS A 45 4.35 -4.13 10.68
C LYS A 45 3.82 -5.03 11.79
N LYS A 46 3.09 -6.10 11.46
CA LYS A 46 2.59 -7.06 12.46
C LYS A 46 3.69 -7.95 13.03
N ARG A 47 4.70 -8.29 12.23
CA ARG A 47 5.83 -9.17 12.65
C ARG A 47 6.93 -8.42 13.41
N GLY A 48 7.00 -7.10 13.27
CA GLY A 48 7.96 -6.25 13.99
C GLY A 48 7.45 -5.68 15.32
N GLN A 49 6.39 -6.27 15.89
CA GLN A 49 5.82 -5.93 17.20
C GLN A 49 6.03 -7.06 18.20
#